data_AF-A0A920W7X1-F1
#
_entry.id   AF-A0A920W7X1-F1
#
_cell.length_a   1.000
_cell.length_b   1.000
_cell.length_c   1.000
_cell.angle_alpha   90.00
_cell.angle_beta   90.00
_cell.angle_gamma   90.00
#
_symmetry.space_group_name_H-M   'P 1'
#
loop_
_entity.id
_entity.type
_entity.pdbx_description
1 polymer ?
#
loop_
_entity_poly.entity_id
_entity_poly.type
_entity_poly.pdbx_seq_one_letter_code
_entity_poly.pdbx_strand_id
1 'polypeptide(L)'
;MEKKSAVDLIATDAIAEAFALGLYATIPSDQQIKWETPSDGCCSTTCHDNASALARKKGEEFPSGHLLPPIGPGCRSLVVPEGL
;
A
#
# COMPACT_ATOMS: atom_id res chain seq x y z
N MET A 1 22.71 15.93 -2.21
CA MET A 1 21.77 14.80 -2.06
C MET A 1 22.48 13.77 -1.19
N GLU A 2 22.11 13.65 0.08
CA GLU A 2 22.71 12.64 0.95
C GLU A 2 22.33 11.24 0.48
N LYS A 3 23.31 10.32 0.41
CA LYS A 3 23.06 8.92 0.10
C LYS A 3 22.47 8.26 1.34
N LYS A 4 21.26 7.71 1.21
CA LYS A 4 20.69 6.81 2.23
C LYS A 4 21.55 5.55 2.33
N SER A 5 21.84 5.14 3.56
CA SER A 5 22.53 3.87 3.81
C SER A 5 21.59 2.69 3.53
N ALA A 6 22.16 1.48 3.40
CA ALA A 6 21.34 0.26 3.30
C ALA A 6 20.42 0.08 4.51
N VAL A 7 20.88 0.47 5.71
CA VAL A 7 20.08 0.42 6.94
C VAL A 7 18.89 1.37 6.86
N ASP A 8 19.08 2.59 6.34
CA ASP A 8 17.99 3.56 6.21
C ASP A 8 16.91 3.07 5.25
N LEU A 9 17.31 2.42 4.14
CA LEU A 9 16.38 1.85 3.17
C LEU A 9 15.53 0.73 3.80
N ILE A 10 16.18 -0.23 4.46
CA ILE A 10 15.51 -1.35 5.13
C ILE A 10 14.59 -0.84 6.24
N ALA A 11 15.05 0.10 7.05
CA ALA A 11 14.24 0.67 8.12
C ALA A 11 13.02 1.42 7.57
N THR A 12 13.18 2.19 6.48
CA THR A 12 12.06 2.89 5.85
C THR A 12 11.04 1.92 5.28
N ASP A 13 11.48 0.82 4.65
CA ASP A 13 10.57 -0.20 4.11
C ASP A 13 9.81 -0.93 5.22
N ALA A 14 10.49 -1.32 6.30
CA ALA A 14 9.86 -1.96 7.44
C ALA A 14 8.81 -1.06 8.12
N ILE A 15 9.11 0.25 8.24
CA ILE A 15 8.15 1.23 8.80
C ILE A 15 6.95 1.38 7.88
N ALA A 16 7.15 1.47 6.56
CA ALA A 16 6.07 1.60 5.60
C ALA A 16 5.14 0.37 5.62
N GLU A 17 5.72 -0.83 5.67
CA GLU A 17 4.97 -2.09 5.80
C GLU A 17 4.18 -2.16 7.11
N ALA A 18 4.82 -1.88 8.24
CA ALA A 18 4.17 -1.88 9.54
C ALA A 18 3.01 -0.87 9.61
N PHE A 19 3.19 0.32 9.04
CA PHE A 19 2.14 1.34 8.97
C PHE A 19 0.97 0.90 8.09
N ALA A 20 1.24 0.36 6.90
CA ALA A 20 0.22 -0.14 5.99
C ALA A 20 -0.61 -1.28 6.63
N LEU A 21 0.07 -2.22 7.29
CA LEU A 21 -0.57 -3.32 8.02
C LEU A 21 -1.42 -2.81 9.18
N GLY A 22 -0.89 -1.87 9.97
CA GLY A 22 -1.60 -1.26 11.09
C GLY A 22 -2.87 -0.55 10.63
N LEU A 23 -2.77 0.26 9.57
CA LEU A 23 -3.92 0.95 8.98
C LEU A 23 -4.98 -0.05 8.50
N TYR A 24 -4.58 -1.06 7.72
CA TYR A 24 -5.49 -2.10 7.23
C TYR A 24 -6.18 -2.85 8.37
N ALA A 25 -5.47 -3.16 9.44
CA ALA A 25 -6.00 -3.87 10.60
C ALA A 25 -7.16 -3.12 11.27
N THR A 26 -7.15 -1.78 11.25
CA THR A 26 -8.22 -0.95 11.83
C THR A 26 -9.49 -0.85 10.99
N ILE A 27 -9.45 -1.25 9.71
CA ILE A 27 -10.61 -1.17 8.81
C ILE A 27 -11.64 -2.25 9.20
N PRO A 28 -12.93 -1.94 9.37
CA PRO A 28 -13.97 -2.95 9.61
C PRO A 28 -14.05 -4.00 8.50
N SER A 29 -14.46 -5.23 8.84
CA SER A 29 -14.47 -6.36 7.88
C SER A 29 -15.50 -6.22 6.76
N ASP A 30 -16.55 -5.44 6.99
CA ASP A 30 -17.64 -5.15 6.04
C ASP A 30 -17.40 -3.87 5.21
N GLN A 31 -16.33 -3.13 5.49
CA GLN A 31 -16.01 -1.86 4.84
C GLN A 31 -15.43 -2.08 3.43
N GLN A 32 -15.82 -1.20 2.50
CA GLN A 32 -15.18 -1.10 1.19
C GLN A 32 -13.82 -0.41 1.32
N ILE A 33 -12.85 -0.85 0.55
CA ILE A 33 -11.46 -0.39 0.56
C ILE A 33 -11.03 0.02 -0.84
N LYS A 34 -10.10 0.98 -0.92
CA LYS A 34 -9.42 1.36 -2.15
C LYS A 34 -7.90 1.37 -1.95
N TRP A 35 -7.20 1.22 -3.07
CA TRP A 35 -5.75 1.29 -3.12
C TRP A 35 -5.35 2.71 -3.50
N GLU A 36 -4.66 3.39 -2.60
CA GLU A 36 -4.14 4.73 -2.82
C GLU A 36 -2.64 4.66 -3.02
N THR A 37 -2.16 5.31 -4.07
CA THR A 37 -0.74 5.36 -4.40
C THR A 37 -0.29 6.82 -4.33
N PRO A 38 0.63 7.17 -3.40
CA PRO A 38 1.20 8.51 -3.36
C PRO A 38 2.04 8.77 -4.63
N SER A 39 2.07 10.03 -5.07
CA SER A 39 2.69 10.43 -6.34
C SER A 39 4.19 10.11 -6.44
N ASP A 40 4.89 10.01 -5.32
CA ASP A 40 6.33 9.70 -5.22
C ASP A 40 6.62 8.28 -4.68
N GLY A 41 5.59 7.47 -4.43
CA GLY A 41 5.73 6.16 -3.77
C GLY A 41 5.30 4.97 -4.61
N CYS A 42 5.10 5.17 -5.91
CA CYS A 42 4.93 4.07 -6.84
C CYS A 42 6.28 3.49 -7.27
N CYS A 43 6.50 2.21 -6.98
CA CYS A 43 7.74 1.49 -7.33
C CYS A 43 7.68 0.77 -8.69
N SER A 44 6.49 0.52 -9.24
CA SER A 44 6.26 -0.18 -10.52
C SER A 44 4.84 0.08 -11.04
N THR A 45 4.56 -0.23 -12.31
CA THR A 45 3.21 -0.07 -12.90
C THR A 45 2.11 -0.81 -12.13
N THR A 46 2.46 -1.89 -11.42
CA THR A 46 1.55 -2.68 -10.58
C THR A 46 0.86 -1.85 -9.49
N CYS A 47 1.54 -0.81 -8.98
CA CYS A 47 0.95 0.11 -8.00
C CYS A 47 -0.25 0.87 -8.59
N HIS A 48 -0.20 1.17 -9.89
CA HIS A 48 -1.20 1.94 -10.61
C HIS A 48 -2.33 1.03 -11.07
N ASP A 49 -2.00 -0.21 -11.45
CA ASP A 49 -3.00 -1.23 -11.75
C ASP A 49 -3.91 -1.45 -10.53
N ASN A 50 -3.35 -1.56 -9.33
CA ASN A 50 -4.14 -1.66 -8.11
C ASN A 50 -4.96 -0.39 -7.82
N ALA A 51 -4.37 0.79 -8.00
CA ALA A 51 -5.07 2.07 -7.80
C ALA A 51 -6.18 2.32 -8.84
N SER A 52 -6.12 1.68 -10.00
CA SER A 52 -7.15 1.75 -11.04
C SER A 52 -8.39 0.90 -10.74
N ALA A 53 -8.31 0.01 -9.74
CA ALA A 53 -9.42 -0.84 -9.35
C ALA A 53 -10.55 -0.01 -8.71
N LEU A 54 -11.79 -0.41 -8.98
CA LEU A 54 -12.92 0.04 -8.18
C LEU A 54 -12.75 -0.40 -6.73
N ALA A 55 -13.48 0.27 -5.83
CA ALA A 55 -13.55 -0.11 -4.42
C ALA A 55 -13.87 -1.62 -4.26
N ARG A 56 -13.20 -2.23 -3.29
CA ARG A 56 -13.20 -3.68 -3.05
C ARG A 56 -13.67 -3.97 -1.64
N LYS A 57 -14.19 -5.16 -1.36
CA LYS A 57 -14.42 -5.57 0.04
C LYS A 57 -13.09 -5.85 0.72
N LYS A 58 -13.00 -5.54 2.02
CA LYS A 58 -11.85 -5.96 2.82
C LYS A 58 -11.64 -7.47 2.71
N GLY A 59 -10.43 -7.88 2.32
CA GLY A 59 -10.05 -9.28 2.14
C GLY A 59 -10.17 -9.77 0.68
N GLU A 60 -10.64 -8.94 -0.24
CA GLU A 60 -10.56 -9.22 -1.68
C GLU A 60 -9.21 -8.77 -2.26
N GLU A 61 -8.74 -9.50 -3.26
CA GLU A 61 -7.51 -9.17 -3.99
C GLU A 61 -7.72 -7.98 -4.93
N PHE A 62 -6.69 -7.13 -5.01
CA PHE A 62 -6.54 -6.14 -6.06
C PHE A 62 -6.04 -6.80 -7.36
N PRO A 63 -6.10 -6.13 -8.53
CA PRO A 63 -5.74 -6.69 -9.83
C PRO A 63 -4.40 -7.43 -9.90
N SER A 64 -3.42 -7.02 -9.10
CA SER A 64 -2.12 -7.70 -9.01
C SER A 64 -2.10 -8.98 -8.17
N GLY A 65 -3.22 -9.40 -7.58
CA GLY A 65 -3.33 -10.50 -6.63
C GLY A 65 -2.96 -10.13 -5.19
N HIS A 66 -2.55 -8.89 -4.92
CA HIS A 66 -2.22 -8.44 -3.57
C HIS A 66 -3.48 -8.07 -2.79
N LEU A 67 -3.56 -8.46 -1.52
CA LEU A 67 -4.60 -8.03 -0.59
C LEU A 67 -4.29 -6.67 0.05
N LEU A 68 -3.00 -6.39 0.22
CA LEU A 68 -2.48 -5.28 1.02
C LEU A 68 -1.11 -4.83 0.50
N PRO A 69 -0.74 -3.56 0.72
CA PRO A 69 0.58 -3.03 0.39
C PRO A 69 1.60 -3.28 1.51
N PRO A 70 2.90 -3.05 1.25
CA PRO A 70 3.49 -2.65 -0.03
C PRO A 70 3.61 -3.82 -1.02
N ILE A 71 3.65 -3.52 -2.32
CA ILE A 71 3.93 -4.52 -3.37
C ILE A 71 5.39 -5.02 -3.30
N GLY A 72 6.28 -4.19 -2.76
CA GLY A 72 7.69 -4.52 -2.61
C GLY A 72 8.49 -3.40 -1.96
N PRO A 73 9.83 -3.58 -1.86
CA PRO A 73 10.73 -2.57 -1.32
C PRO A 73 10.60 -1.23 -2.04
N GLY A 74 10.64 -0.13 -1.29
CA GLY A 74 10.48 1.23 -1.83
C GLY A 74 9.05 1.66 -2.20
N CYS A 75 8.07 0.75 -2.29
CA CYS A 75 6.68 1.11 -2.56
C CYS A 75 6.02 1.71 -1.32
N ARG A 76 5.13 2.70 -1.50
CA ARG A 76 4.46 3.42 -0.39
C ARG A 76 2.94 3.53 -0.56
N SER A 77 2.34 2.71 -1.41
CA SER A 77 0.88 2.63 -1.51
C SER A 77 0.25 2.23 -0.18
N LEU A 78 -1.00 2.63 0.02
CA LEU A 78 -1.82 2.28 1.18
C LEU A 78 -3.15 1.70 0.72
N VAL A 79 -3.74 0.86 1.57
CA VAL A 79 -5.14 0.49 1.45
C VAL A 79 -5.91 1.25 2.51
N VAL A 80 -6.93 1.99 2.07
CA VAL A 80 -7.72 2.88 2.92
C VAL A 80 -9.22 2.55 2.75
N PRO A 81 -10.08 2.90 3.72
CA PRO A 81 -11.51 2.83 3.52
C PRO A 81 -11.96 3.68 2.32
N GLU A 82 -12.89 3.16 1.52
CA GLU A 82 -13.60 3.91 0.49
C GLU A 82 -14.52 4.96 1.12
N GLY A 83 -14.61 6.15 0.53
CA GLY A 83 -15.42 7.26 1.05
C GLY A 83 -14.73 8.15 2.09
N LEU A 84 -13.42 8.00 2.25
CA LEU A 84 -12.53 8.93 2.95
C LEU A 84 -12.05 10.04 2.02
#